data_AF-A0A9X0CZ30-F1
#
_entry.id   AF-A0A9X0CZ30-F1
#
_cell.length_a   1.000
_cell.length_b   1.000
_cell.length_c   1.000
_cell.angle_alpha   90.00
_cell.angle_beta   90.00
_cell.angle_gamma   90.00
#
_symmetry.space_group_name_H-M   'P 1'
#
loop_
_entity.id
_entity.type
_entity.pdbx_description
1 polymer ?
#
loop_
_entity_poly.entity_id
_entity_poly.type
_entity_poly.pdbx_seq_one_letter_code
_entity_poly.pdbx_strand_id
1 'polypeptide(L)'
;MDEFRKYFELGQDAEEKRLPFFEPVDLPLKYMMSPIYQLFANVQQPVRCGNRACIKKVKESDLKSCGRCGNQKYCSKDCQKADWKNHKVSCTATKGPEAKNGHS
;
A
#
# COMPACT_ATOMS: atom_id res chain seq x y z
N MET A 1 15.81 13.73 -20.86
CA MET A 1 15.64 13.08 -19.55
C MET A 1 16.67 13.55 -18.54
N ASP A 2 17.95 13.64 -18.91
CA ASP A 2 19.01 14.11 -17.98
C ASP A 2 18.91 15.59 -17.62
N GLU A 3 18.44 16.42 -18.55
CA GLU A 3 18.18 17.84 -18.28
C GLU A 3 17.08 18.04 -17.23
N PHE A 4 16.00 17.26 -17.31
CA PHE A 4 14.93 17.27 -16.30
C PHE A 4 15.46 16.86 -14.92
N ARG A 5 16.31 15.81 -14.84
CA ARG A 5 16.94 15.38 -13.59
C ARG A 5 17.82 16.48 -13.00
N LYS A 6 18.63 17.15 -13.83
CA LYS A 6 19.49 18.27 -13.41
C LYS A 6 18.67 19.42 -12.81
N TYR A 7 17.60 19.86 -13.48
CA TYR A 7 16.77 20.95 -12.97
C TYR A 7 15.96 20.55 -11.73
N PHE A 8 15.57 19.28 -11.62
CA PHE A 8 14.88 18.74 -10.44
C PHE A 8 15.80 18.71 -9.21
N GLU A 9 17.03 18.21 -9.35
CA GLU A 9 18.04 18.19 -8.27
C GLU A 9 18.43 19.61 -7.85
N LEU A 10 18.58 20.53 -8.80
CA LEU A 10 18.83 21.95 -8.51
C LEU A 10 17.67 22.59 -7.74
N GLY A 11 16.43 22.21 -8.03
CA GLY A 11 15.25 22.66 -7.30
C GLY A 11 15.20 22.15 -5.85
N GLN A 12 15.61 20.90 -5.62
CA GLN A 12 15.71 20.35 -4.26
C GLN A 12 16.82 21.02 -3.44
N ASP A 13 17.99 21.24 -4.04
CA ASP A 13 19.12 21.91 -3.40
C ASP A 13 18.79 23.38 -3.04
N ALA A 14 18.05 24.08 -3.90
CA ALA A 14 17.58 25.43 -3.64
C ALA A 14 16.55 25.51 -2.50
N GLU A 15 15.70 24.49 -2.34
CA GLU A 15 14.75 24.39 -1.24
C GLU A 15 15.46 24.09 0.09
N GLU A 16 16.47 23.20 0.08
CA GLU A 16 17.27 22.85 1.26
C GLU A 16 18.16 24.01 1.73
N LYS A 17 18.72 24.78 0.79
CA LYS A 17 19.56 25.96 1.07
C LYS A 17 18.77 27.26 1.18
N ARG A 18 17.43 27.20 1.21
CA ARG A 18 16.58 28.37 1.34
C ARG A 18 16.94 29.11 2.64
N LEU A 19 17.25 30.40 2.51
CA LEU A 19 17.68 31.23 3.63
C LEU A 19 16.63 31.24 4.76
N PRO A 20 17.06 31.29 6.04
CA PRO A 20 16.20 31.13 7.22
C PRO A 20 15.24 32.30 7.48
N PHE A 21 15.04 33.18 6.50
CA PHE A 21 14.17 34.34 6.63
C PHE A 21 12.69 34.02 6.39
N PHE A 22 12.42 32.89 5.74
CA PHE A 22 11.09 32.31 5.73
C PHE A 22 11.11 31.12 6.69
N GLU A 23 10.37 31.24 7.80
CA GLU A 23 10.02 30.05 8.58
C GLU A 23 9.42 29.00 7.64
N PRO A 24 9.66 27.70 7.88
CA PRO A 24 9.01 26.64 7.13
C PRO A 24 7.53 26.91 7.12
N VAL A 25 6.94 27.09 5.94
CA VAL A 25 5.49 27.17 5.84
C VAL A 25 5.01 25.78 6.24
N ASP A 26 4.51 25.65 7.47
CA ASP A 26 3.73 24.51 7.94
C ASP A 26 2.39 24.54 7.20
N LEU A 27 2.45 24.35 5.88
CA LEU A 27 1.28 24.31 5.04
C LEU A 27 0.64 22.94 5.30
N PRO A 28 -0.57 22.90 5.90
CA PRO A 28 -1.32 21.65 6.13
C PRO A 28 -1.65 20.94 4.80
N LEU A 29 -1.35 21.58 3.67
CA LEU A 29 -1.56 21.13 2.32
C LEU A 29 -0.76 19.88 1.96
N LYS A 30 0.45 19.64 2.51
CA LYS A 30 1.18 18.38 2.20
C LYS A 30 0.43 17.15 2.71
N TYR A 31 -0.19 17.28 3.89
CA TYR A 31 -0.99 16.22 4.49
C TYR A 31 -2.38 16.15 3.85
N MET A 32 -2.99 17.29 3.52
CA MET A 32 -4.30 17.34 2.84
C MET A 32 -4.25 16.94 1.36
N MET A 33 -3.11 17.09 0.68
CA MET A 33 -2.94 16.65 -0.71
C MET A 33 -2.38 15.23 -0.84
N SER A 34 -1.94 14.59 0.26
CA SER A 34 -1.54 13.17 0.25
C SER A 34 -2.62 12.24 -0.34
N PRO A 35 -3.92 12.37 -0.02
CA PRO A 35 -4.96 11.55 -0.63
C PRO A 35 -5.15 11.84 -2.12
N ILE A 36 -4.95 13.10 -2.54
CA ILE A 36 -5.13 13.54 -3.92
C ILE A 36 -3.95 13.05 -4.80
N TYR A 37 -2.71 13.14 -4.32
CA TYR A 37 -1.55 12.58 -5.03
C TYR A 37 -1.59 11.05 -5.12
N GLN A 38 -2.17 10.35 -4.12
CA GLN A 38 -2.43 8.91 -4.19
C GLN A 38 -3.43 8.53 -5.28
N LEU A 39 -4.30 9.47 -5.70
CA LEU A 39 -5.27 9.27 -6.78
C LEU A 39 -4.64 9.47 -8.17
N PHE A 40 -3.67 10.39 -8.29
CA PHE A 40 -3.06 10.75 -9.58
C PHE A 40 -1.88 9.86 -10.00
N ALA A 41 -1.20 9.24 -9.04
CA ALA A 41 -0.17 8.28 -9.35
C ALA A 41 -0.76 6.88 -9.15
N ASN A 42 -0.73 6.03 -10.18
CA ASN A 42 -0.98 4.59 -10.10
C ASN A 42 0.13 3.90 -9.26
N VAL A 43 0.40 4.42 -8.06
CA VAL A 43 1.30 3.84 -7.09
C VAL A 43 0.59 2.61 -6.57
N GLN A 44 0.96 1.47 -7.14
CA GLN A 44 0.58 0.18 -6.59
C GLN A 44 1.12 0.13 -5.16
N GLN A 45 0.22 0.24 -4.18
CA GLN A 45 0.63 0.19 -2.78
C GLN A 45 1.34 -1.14 -2.52
N PRO A 46 2.42 -1.15 -1.71
CA PRO A 46 3.14 -2.36 -1.43
C PRO A 46 2.21 -3.37 -0.76
N VAL A 47 2.07 -4.55 -1.35
CA VAL A 47 1.27 -5.63 -0.77
C VAL A 47 1.84 -6.07 0.58
N ARG A 48 0.95 -6.30 1.55
CA ARG A 48 1.32 -6.68 2.92
C ARG A 48 0.57 -7.93 3.34
N CYS A 49 1.16 -8.67 4.27
CA CYS A 49 0.48 -9.78 4.94
C CYS A 49 -0.64 -9.25 5.84
N GLY A 50 -1.77 -9.95 5.89
CA GLY A 50 -2.90 -9.62 6.75
C GLY A 50 -2.58 -9.69 8.25
N ASN A 51 -1.53 -10.42 8.64
CA ASN A 51 -1.00 -10.35 10.00
C ASN A 51 -0.15 -9.08 10.16
N ARG A 52 -0.65 -8.12 10.93
CA ARG A 52 0.03 -6.83 11.19
C ARG A 52 1.37 -6.97 11.89
N ALA A 53 1.61 -8.05 12.63
CA ALA A 53 2.89 -8.34 13.26
C ALA A 53 3.92 -8.95 12.29
N CYS A 54 3.53 -9.27 11.05
CA CYS A 54 4.44 -9.83 10.06
C CYS A 54 5.32 -8.73 9.45
N ILE A 55 6.64 -8.86 9.65
CA ILE A 55 7.66 -7.96 9.10
C ILE A 55 8.22 -8.42 7.75
N LYS A 56 7.74 -9.55 7.22
CA LYS A 56 8.24 -10.10 5.95
C LYS A 56 7.79 -9.23 4.79
N LYS A 57 8.74 -8.83 3.94
CA LYS A 57 8.44 -8.26 2.62
C LYS A 57 7.91 -9.39 1.73
N VAL A 58 6.73 -9.20 1.16
CA VAL A 58 6.00 -10.23 0.41
C VAL A 58 5.58 -9.65 -0.93
N LYS A 59 5.55 -10.48 -1.97
CA LYS A 59 4.93 -10.13 -3.26
C LYS A 59 3.50 -10.63 -3.29
N GLU A 60 2.70 -10.13 -4.23
CA GLU A 60 1.29 -10.51 -4.31
C GLU A 60 1.12 -12.01 -4.61
N SER A 61 2.03 -12.57 -5.42
CA SER A 61 2.11 -14.01 -5.72
C SER A 61 2.32 -14.89 -4.50
N ASP A 62 2.92 -14.36 -3.43
CA ASP A 62 3.29 -15.13 -2.25
C ASP A 62 2.15 -15.18 -1.23
N LEU A 63 1.13 -14.33 -1.42
CA LEU A 63 0.00 -14.20 -0.53
C LEU A 63 -1.10 -15.20 -0.90
N LYS A 64 -1.58 -15.91 0.12
CA LYS A 64 -2.69 -16.86 0.02
C LYS A 64 -3.92 -16.27 0.69
N SER A 65 -5.04 -16.27 -0.01
CA SER A 65 -6.31 -15.83 0.55
C SER A 65 -6.79 -16.79 1.64
N CYS A 66 -7.51 -16.25 2.63
CA CYS A 66 -8.19 -17.04 3.63
C CYS A 66 -9.22 -17.95 2.95
N GLY A 67 -9.10 -19.27 3.14
CA GLY A 67 -9.97 -20.23 2.47
C GLY A 67 -11.46 -20.14 2.83
N ARG A 68 -11.82 -19.42 3.91
CA ARG A 68 -13.22 -19.23 4.31
C ARG A 68 -13.86 -17.99 3.67
N CYS A 69 -13.17 -16.86 3.71
CA CYS A 69 -13.75 -15.58 3.30
C CYS A 69 -13.18 -15.04 1.98
N GLY A 70 -12.02 -15.53 1.52
CA GLY A 70 -11.33 -15.00 0.34
C GLY A 70 -10.75 -13.58 0.51
N ASN A 71 -11.22 -12.81 1.50
CA ASN A 71 -10.97 -11.38 1.63
C ASN A 71 -9.58 -11.04 2.19
N GLN A 72 -9.12 -11.77 3.21
CA GLN A 72 -7.85 -11.49 3.87
C GLN A 72 -6.74 -12.38 3.31
N LYS A 73 -5.59 -11.79 2.99
CA LYS A 73 -4.44 -12.45 2.35
C LYS A 73 -3.27 -12.61 3.32
N TYR A 74 -2.60 -13.76 3.33
CA TYR A 74 -1.49 -14.07 4.24
C TYR A 74 -0.32 -14.73 3.52
N CYS A 75 0.91 -14.42 3.92
CA CYS A 75 2.10 -15.04 3.32
C CYS A 75 2.35 -16.49 3.79
N SER A 76 1.75 -16.89 4.91
CA SER A 76 1.85 -18.26 5.42
C SER A 76 0.64 -18.64 6.26
N LYS A 77 0.43 -19.95 6.44
CA LYS A 77 -0.59 -20.48 7.36
C LYS A 77 -0.35 -20.03 8.80
N ASP A 78 0.91 -19.84 9.19
CA ASP A 78 1.24 -19.37 10.54
C ASP A 78 0.80 -17.93 10.77
N CYS A 79 0.94 -17.06 9.75
CA CYS A 79 0.43 -15.70 9.81
C CYS A 79 -1.10 -15.66 9.92
N GLN A 80 -1.79 -16.53 9.19
CA GLN A 80 -3.24 -16.65 9.30
C GLN A 80 -3.67 -17.10 10.70
N LYS A 81 -2.99 -18.11 11.27
CA LYS A 81 -3.27 -18.61 12.63
C LYS A 81 -3.00 -17.55 13.70
N ALA A 82 -1.90 -16.81 13.58
CA ALA A 82 -1.56 -15.74 14.51
C ALA A 82 -2.59 -14.61 14.49
N ASP A 83 -3.08 -14.24 13.30
CA ASP A 83 -4.11 -13.19 13.14
C ASP A 83 -5.53 -13.70 13.43
N TRP A 84 -5.75 -15.01 13.59
CA TRP A 84 -7.08 -15.60 13.66
C TRP A 84 -7.98 -14.99 14.74
N LYS A 85 -7.42 -14.63 15.90
CA LYS A 85 -8.18 -13.98 16.98
C LYS A 85 -8.81 -12.65 16.54
N ASN A 86 -8.12 -11.90 15.69
CA ASN A 86 -8.60 -10.64 15.15
C ASN A 86 -9.47 -10.86 13.90
N HIS A 87 -9.01 -11.72 12.99
CA HIS A 87 -9.68 -11.98 11.73
C HIS A 87 -11.04 -12.68 11.90
N LYS A 88 -11.19 -13.56 12.91
CA LYS A 88 -12.41 -14.36 13.11
C LYS A 88 -13.68 -13.51 13.15
N VAL A 89 -13.61 -12.31 13.74
CA VAL A 89 -14.75 -11.39 13.88
C VAL A 89 -15.22 -10.86 12.52
N SER A 90 -14.29 -10.67 11.58
CA SER A 90 -14.57 -10.18 10.23
C SER A 90 -14.56 -11.27 9.16
N CYS A 91 -14.36 -12.54 9.54
CA CYS A 91 -14.27 -13.67 8.63
C CYS A 91 -15.67 -14.18 8.24
N THR A 92 -16.31 -13.49 7.31
CA THR A 92 -17.60 -13.89 6.72
C THR A 92 -17.37 -14.73 5.48
N ALA A 93 -18.12 -15.83 5.34
CA ALA A 93 -18.00 -16.68 4.14
C ALA A 93 -18.47 -15.90 2.92
N THR A 94 -17.58 -15.73 1.93
CA THR A 94 -18.00 -15.26 0.62
C THR A 94 -18.68 -16.43 -0.07
N LYS A 95 -19.92 -16.23 -0.54
CA LYS A 95 -20.46 -17.10 -1.59
C LYS A 95 -19.49 -16.95 -2.75
N GLY A 96 -18.78 -18.04 -3.08
CA GLY A 96 -17.68 -18.00 -4.04
C GLY A 96 -18.13 -17.41 -5.38
N PRO A 97 -17.21 -16.85 -6.18
CA PRO A 97 -17.53 -16.45 -7.55
C PRO A 97 -18.04 -17.68 -8.29
N GLU A 98 -19.26 -17.57 -8.83
CA GLU A 98 -19.83 -18.56 -9.74
C GLU A 98 -18.82 -18.80 -10.87
N ALA A 99 -18.32 -20.03 -10.95
CA ALA A 99 -17.43 -20.47 -11.99
C ALA A 99 -18.15 -20.31 -13.35
N LYS A 100 -17.79 -19.27 -14.10
CA LYS A 100 -18.21 -19.14 -15.50
C LYS A 100 -17.36 -20.11 -16.30
N ASN A 101 -17.83 -21.35 -16.41
CA ASN A 101 -17.31 -22.35 -17.33
C ASN A 101 -17.52 -21.88 -18.79
N GLY A 102 -16.43 -21.85 -19.56
CA GLY A 102 -16.40 -22.15 -21.00
C GLY A 102 -16.95 -21.12 -21.99
N HIS A 103 -16.12 -20.74 -22.97
CA HIS A 103 -16.49 -20.98 -24.37
C HIS A 103 -15.24 -21.23 -25.22
N SER A 104 -15.40 -22.19 -26.13
CA SER A 104 -14.47 -22.64 -27.17
C SER A 104 -14.03 -21.54 -28.11
#